data_AF-A0A9E2V601-F1
#
_entry.id   AF-A0A9E2V601-F1
#
_cell.length_a   1.000
_cell.length_b   1.000
_cell.length_c   1.000
_cell.angle_alpha   90.00
_cell.angle_beta   90.00
_cell.angle_gamma   90.00
#
_symmetry.space_group_name_H-M   'P 1'
#
loop_
_entity.id
_entity.type
_entity.pdbx_description
1 polymer ?
#
loop_
_entity_poly.entity_id
_entity_poly.type
_entity_poly.pdbx_seq_one_letter_code
_entity_poly.pdbx_strand_id
1 'polypeptide(L)'
;MLGDGNTKEQALKVGKESRSTVVVKDTLGVGDDPSHDFSAKVESTNGVGIIAERPMYFNYKGVWPGGHDVVGATSPAMYFNFAEGTCRPGFDSYICIQNPTDKDAEVGIVYLLGDGDTREQTLTVSGNSRSTVVVKDTLGVGDDAFHDFSAKVESTNGVGIIAERPMYFNYKGVWPGGHDVVGFVP
;
A
#
# COMPACT_ATOMS: atom_id res chain seq x y z
N MET A 1 0.41 8.01 9.91
CA MET A 1 1.46 8.83 9.28
C MET A 1 0.89 9.35 7.98
N LEU A 2 1.02 10.64 7.75
CA LEU A 2 0.50 11.33 6.57
C LEU A 2 1.60 11.46 5.51
N GLY A 3 1.21 11.70 4.25
CA GLY A 3 2.15 11.91 3.15
C GLY A 3 3.00 13.18 3.28
N ASP A 4 2.58 14.13 4.13
CA ASP A 4 3.33 15.35 4.47
C ASP A 4 4.32 15.17 5.65
N GLY A 5 4.46 13.94 6.17
CA GLY A 5 5.34 13.60 7.30
C GLY A 5 4.72 13.85 8.68
N ASN A 6 3.53 14.42 8.78
CA ASN A 6 2.84 14.59 10.06
C ASN A 6 2.18 13.28 10.53
N THR A 7 1.86 13.19 11.81
CA THR A 7 1.09 12.07 12.38
C THR A 7 -0.12 12.58 13.16
N LYS A 8 -1.23 11.84 13.05
CA LYS A 8 -2.45 12.01 13.83
C LYS A 8 -2.70 10.73 14.60
N GLU A 9 -3.12 10.87 15.85
CA GLU A 9 -3.41 9.76 16.75
C GLU A 9 -4.86 9.83 17.23
N GLN A 10 -5.46 8.65 17.38
CA GLN A 10 -6.81 8.50 17.90
C GLN A 10 -6.88 7.24 18.76
N ALA A 11 -7.42 7.39 19.98
CA ALA A 11 -7.75 6.26 20.82
C ALA A 11 -9.17 5.76 20.53
N LEU A 12 -9.34 4.44 20.53
CA LEU A 12 -10.59 3.76 20.25
C LEU A 12 -10.81 2.63 21.24
N LYS A 13 -12.04 2.45 21.71
CA LYS A 13 -12.43 1.25 22.44
C LYS A 13 -12.93 0.20 21.47
N VAL A 14 -12.35 -0.99 21.51
CA VAL A 14 -12.87 -2.19 20.85
C VAL A 14 -13.37 -3.12 21.96
N GLY A 15 -14.68 -3.39 21.99
CA GLY A 15 -15.26 -4.29 22.98
C GLY A 15 -14.89 -5.75 22.71
N LYS A 16 -14.96 -6.60 23.73
CA LYS A 16 -14.86 -8.06 23.56
C LYS A 16 -15.88 -8.53 22.51
N GLU A 17 -15.43 -9.39 21.58
CA GLU A 17 -16.28 -10.02 20.54
C GLU A 17 -17.06 -8.98 19.71
N SER A 18 -16.44 -7.81 19.47
CA SER A 18 -17.08 -6.72 18.74
C SER A 18 -16.12 -6.10 17.73
N ARG A 19 -16.68 -5.25 16.87
CA ARG A 19 -15.96 -4.45 15.88
C ARG A 19 -16.15 -2.98 16.19
N SER A 20 -15.09 -2.21 15.99
CA SER A 20 -15.15 -0.76 15.91
C SER A 20 -14.66 -0.31 14.55
N THR A 21 -15.32 0.68 13.95
CA THR A 21 -14.95 1.22 12.64
C THR A 21 -14.48 2.65 12.78
N VAL A 22 -13.33 2.94 12.18
CA VAL A 22 -12.80 4.31 12.08
C VAL A 22 -13.07 4.82 10.67
N VAL A 23 -13.85 5.88 10.57
CA VAL A 23 -14.05 6.61 9.31
C VAL A 23 -12.94 7.65 9.20
N VAL A 24 -11.85 7.31 8.51
CA VAL A 24 -10.60 8.09 8.54
C VAL A 24 -10.80 9.55 8.09
N LYS A 25 -11.69 9.79 7.12
CA LYS A 25 -12.02 11.16 6.65
C LYS A 25 -12.61 12.06 7.74
N ASP A 26 -13.21 11.51 8.79
CA ASP A 26 -13.74 12.30 9.90
C ASP A 26 -12.59 12.88 10.76
N THR A 27 -11.42 12.25 10.71
CA THR A 27 -10.20 12.68 11.42
C THR A 27 -9.27 13.48 10.52
N LEU A 28 -9.06 13.05 9.28
CA LEU A 28 -8.08 13.66 8.36
C LEU A 28 -8.69 14.71 7.44
N GLY A 29 -10.02 14.74 7.27
CA GLY A 29 -10.67 15.56 6.26
C GLY A 29 -10.71 14.89 4.90
N VAL A 30 -10.93 15.70 3.86
CA VAL A 30 -10.95 15.27 2.45
C VAL A 30 -10.16 16.28 1.61
N GLY A 31 -9.30 15.76 0.73
CA GLY A 31 -8.45 16.55 -0.15
C GLY A 31 -7.65 15.65 -1.08
N ASP A 32 -7.10 16.24 -2.14
CA ASP A 32 -6.21 15.58 -3.10
C ASP A 32 -4.81 16.16 -2.94
N ASP A 33 -4.21 15.90 -1.78
CA ASP A 33 -2.91 16.42 -1.39
C ASP A 33 -2.25 15.50 -0.33
N PRO A 34 -0.92 15.62 -0.13
CA PRO A 34 -0.19 14.71 0.77
C PRO A 34 -0.67 14.69 2.23
N SER A 35 -1.39 15.69 2.72
CA SER A 35 -1.95 15.67 4.09
C SER A 35 -3.15 14.73 4.25
N HIS A 36 -3.73 14.28 3.13
CA HIS A 36 -4.85 13.34 3.10
C HIS A 36 -4.43 11.91 2.69
N ASP A 37 -3.23 11.75 2.17
CA ASP A 37 -2.58 10.45 2.01
C ASP A 37 -2.15 9.91 3.37
N PHE A 38 -2.43 8.64 3.68
CA PHE A 38 -2.07 8.09 4.99
C PHE A 38 -1.65 6.63 4.96
N SER A 39 -0.92 6.25 6.01
CA SER A 39 -0.73 4.89 6.48
C SER A 39 -1.11 4.85 7.96
N ALA A 40 -1.60 3.71 8.43
CA ALA A 40 -2.05 3.55 9.82
C ALA A 40 -1.17 2.54 10.55
N LYS A 41 -0.86 2.82 11.81
CA LYS A 41 -0.40 1.82 12.78
C LYS A 41 -1.53 1.67 13.78
N VAL A 42 -2.01 0.44 13.97
CA VAL A 42 -3.05 0.12 14.96
C VAL A 42 -2.41 -0.72 16.05
N GLU A 43 -2.54 -0.27 17.30
CA GLU A 43 -1.91 -0.91 18.45
C GLU A 43 -2.94 -1.13 19.56
N SER A 44 -2.95 -2.33 20.12
CA SER A 44 -3.72 -2.64 21.32
C SER A 44 -2.93 -2.21 22.56
N THR A 45 -3.43 -1.22 23.28
CA THR A 45 -2.71 -0.58 24.40
C THR A 45 -2.84 -1.34 25.72
N ASN A 46 -3.70 -2.36 25.79
CA ASN A 46 -3.92 -3.20 26.98
C ASN A 46 -3.47 -4.66 26.78
N GLY A 47 -2.75 -4.95 25.69
CA GLY A 47 -2.18 -6.27 25.41
C GLY A 47 -3.17 -7.33 24.92
N VAL A 48 -4.46 -7.01 24.74
CA VAL A 48 -5.42 -7.94 24.14
C VAL A 48 -5.22 -7.97 22.62
N GLY A 49 -5.11 -9.16 22.04
CA GLY A 49 -4.98 -9.32 20.59
C GLY A 49 -6.18 -8.73 19.83
N ILE A 50 -5.90 -8.08 18.70
CA ILE A 50 -6.90 -7.51 17.79
C ILE A 50 -6.58 -7.93 16.35
N ILE A 51 -7.58 -7.90 15.49
CA ILE A 51 -7.41 -7.96 14.04
C ILE A 51 -7.78 -6.58 13.50
N ALA A 52 -6.93 -6.03 12.63
CA ALA A 52 -7.19 -4.79 11.93
C ALA A 52 -7.25 -5.07 10.43
N GLU A 53 -8.31 -4.63 9.79
CA GLU A 53 -8.53 -4.66 8.35
C GLU A 53 -8.81 -3.23 7.84
N ARG A 54 -8.62 -3.00 6.54
CA ARG A 54 -8.84 -1.69 5.90
C ARG A 54 -9.75 -1.87 4.68
N PRO A 55 -11.09 -1.87 4.87
CA PRO A 55 -12.01 -1.85 3.75
C PRO A 55 -12.01 -0.46 3.12
N MET A 56 -11.86 -0.43 1.80
CA MET A 56 -12.00 0.77 0.98
C MET A 56 -13.12 0.60 -0.03
N TYR A 57 -13.88 1.68 -0.22
CA TYR A 57 -14.89 1.82 -1.25
C TYR A 57 -14.61 3.12 -1.99
N PHE A 58 -14.62 3.06 -3.32
CA PHE A 58 -14.16 4.18 -4.13
C PHE A 58 -14.91 4.26 -5.45
N ASN A 59 -14.84 5.43 -6.05
CA ASN A 59 -15.03 5.62 -7.48
C ASN A 59 -13.73 6.21 -8.04
N TYR A 60 -12.79 5.33 -8.38
CA TYR A 60 -11.42 5.72 -8.70
C TYR A 60 -11.40 6.54 -9.99
N LYS A 61 -10.73 7.71 -9.95
CA LYS A 61 -10.75 8.75 -11.00
C LYS A 61 -12.15 9.16 -11.47
N GLY A 62 -13.16 8.97 -10.63
CA GLY A 62 -14.56 9.25 -10.95
C GLY A 62 -15.21 8.27 -11.93
N VAL A 63 -14.52 7.21 -12.37
CA VAL A 63 -15.00 6.32 -13.43
C VAL A 63 -14.94 4.83 -13.11
N TRP A 64 -14.13 4.39 -12.15
CA TRP A 64 -14.00 2.98 -11.79
C TRP A 64 -14.55 2.74 -10.37
N PRO A 65 -15.87 2.47 -10.23
CA PRO A 65 -16.45 2.11 -8.95
C PRO A 65 -15.91 0.76 -8.48
N GLY A 66 -15.64 0.62 -7.19
CA GLY A 66 -15.15 -0.61 -6.63
C GLY A 66 -14.92 -0.56 -5.13
N GLY A 67 -14.31 -1.62 -4.64
CA GLY A 67 -13.82 -1.72 -3.28
C GLY A 67 -12.82 -2.85 -3.14
N HIS A 68 -12.04 -2.81 -2.08
CA HIS A 68 -11.14 -3.89 -1.68
C HIS A 68 -10.99 -3.87 -0.16
N ASP A 69 -10.43 -4.94 0.41
CA ASP A 69 -10.11 -5.04 1.82
C ASP A 69 -8.80 -5.80 2.00
N VAL A 70 -8.09 -5.52 3.08
CA VAL A 70 -6.81 -6.15 3.40
C VAL A 70 -6.59 -6.15 4.91
N VAL A 71 -6.07 -7.25 5.44
CA VAL A 71 -5.65 -7.34 6.85
C VAL A 71 -4.28 -6.71 7.00
N GLY A 72 -4.07 -5.95 8.08
CA GLY A 72 -2.80 -5.28 8.34
C GLY A 72 -1.65 -6.25 8.62
N ALA A 73 -0.43 -5.81 8.29
CA ALA A 73 0.80 -6.51 8.69
C ALA A 73 0.94 -6.53 10.22
N THR A 74 1.36 -7.66 10.79
CA THR A 74 1.56 -7.81 12.24
C THR A 74 2.89 -7.23 12.74
N SER A 75 3.86 -7.04 11.84
CA SER A 75 5.17 -6.48 12.15
C SER A 75 5.82 -5.87 10.92
N PRO A 76 6.70 -4.86 11.07
CA PRO A 76 7.60 -4.46 10.01
C PRO A 76 8.55 -5.60 9.65
N ALA A 77 8.99 -5.65 8.39
CA ALA A 77 10.00 -6.59 7.91
C ALA A 77 11.00 -5.90 6.99
N MET A 78 12.11 -6.59 6.71
CA MET A 78 13.16 -6.07 5.83
C MET A 78 12.80 -6.18 4.35
N TYR A 79 11.90 -7.09 3.99
CA TYR A 79 11.46 -7.26 2.62
C TYR A 79 10.04 -7.81 2.54
N PHE A 80 9.37 -7.54 1.43
CA PHE A 80 8.02 -7.97 1.09
C PHE A 80 7.97 -8.39 -0.37
N ASN A 81 7.38 -9.55 -0.66
CA ASN A 81 7.25 -10.08 -2.01
C ASN A 81 5.81 -10.02 -2.50
N PHE A 82 5.62 -9.65 -3.76
CA PHE A 82 4.33 -9.59 -4.44
C PHE A 82 4.40 -10.47 -5.68
N ALA A 83 3.58 -11.52 -5.74
CA ALA A 83 3.62 -12.49 -6.84
C ALA A 83 2.94 -12.00 -8.13
N GLU A 84 2.16 -10.92 -8.06
CA GLU A 84 1.39 -10.42 -9.20
C GLU A 84 1.26 -8.89 -9.16
N GLY A 85 1.22 -8.32 -10.35
CA GLY A 85 0.87 -6.95 -10.66
C GLY A 85 0.90 -6.76 -12.18
N THR A 86 0.22 -5.71 -12.66
CA THR A 86 0.25 -5.36 -14.09
C THR A 86 0.08 -3.85 -14.29
N CYS A 87 0.74 -3.35 -15.33
CA CYS A 87 0.59 -2.00 -15.86
C CYS A 87 -0.05 -2.02 -17.26
N ARG A 88 -0.74 -3.11 -17.62
CA ARG A 88 -1.52 -3.18 -18.86
C ARG A 88 -2.62 -2.12 -18.90
N PRO A 89 -3.10 -1.74 -20.10
CA PRO A 89 -4.21 -0.81 -20.24
C PRO A 89 -5.42 -1.23 -19.40
N GLY A 90 -5.95 -0.29 -18.63
CA GLY A 90 -7.08 -0.52 -17.73
C GLY A 90 -6.68 -0.99 -16.32
N PHE A 91 -5.39 -1.03 -15.97
CA PHE A 91 -4.90 -1.31 -14.63
C PHE A 91 -3.96 -0.20 -14.15
N ASP A 92 -4.16 0.26 -12.92
CA ASP A 92 -3.27 1.17 -12.21
C ASP A 92 -2.76 0.46 -10.95
N SER A 93 -1.52 -0.04 -11.00
CA SER A 93 -0.84 -0.70 -9.88
C SER A 93 0.05 0.27 -9.11
N TYR A 94 0.05 0.12 -7.79
CA TYR A 94 0.84 0.92 -6.86
C TYR A 94 1.61 0.03 -5.90
N ILE A 95 2.71 0.54 -5.36
CA ILE A 95 3.39 -0.03 -4.19
C ILE A 95 3.40 1.03 -3.10
N CYS A 96 2.68 0.79 -2.02
CA CYS A 96 2.61 1.66 -0.85
C CYS A 96 3.58 1.15 0.21
N ILE A 97 4.48 2.02 0.68
CA ILE A 97 5.49 1.68 1.68
C ILE A 97 5.29 2.57 2.89
N GLN A 98 5.19 1.94 4.06
CA GLN A 98 5.17 2.62 5.35
C GLN A 98 6.50 2.37 6.06
N ASN A 99 7.08 3.42 6.61
CA ASN A 99 8.20 3.35 7.55
C ASN A 99 7.72 3.76 8.95
N PRO A 100 7.41 2.79 9.83
CA PRO A 100 6.92 3.07 11.17
C PRO A 100 8.04 3.39 12.18
N THR A 101 9.29 3.49 11.73
CA THR A 101 10.46 3.75 12.59
C THR A 101 10.87 5.22 12.53
N ASP A 102 11.75 5.65 13.43
CA ASP A 102 12.29 7.02 13.45
C ASP A 102 13.51 7.24 12.54
N LYS A 103 13.92 6.22 11.78
CA LYS A 103 15.08 6.27 10.87
C LYS A 103 14.62 6.20 9.43
N ASP A 104 15.32 6.89 8.54
CA ASP A 104 15.07 6.79 7.10
C ASP A 104 15.36 5.37 6.59
N ALA A 105 14.43 4.81 5.82
CA ALA A 105 14.59 3.54 5.15
C ALA A 105 15.09 3.76 3.73
N GLU A 106 16.23 3.17 3.38
CA GLU A 106 16.68 3.06 2.00
C GLU A 106 16.00 1.83 1.39
N VAL A 107 15.15 2.04 0.38
CA VAL A 107 14.31 1.00 -0.20
C VAL A 107 14.70 0.76 -1.65
N GLY A 108 14.96 -0.50 -1.99
CA GLY A 108 15.05 -1.00 -3.35
C GLY A 108 13.79 -1.78 -3.73
N ILE A 109 13.35 -1.61 -4.98
CA ILE A 109 12.26 -2.41 -5.55
C ILE A 109 12.78 -3.06 -6.83
N VAL A 110 12.71 -4.38 -6.87
CA VAL A 110 13.02 -5.18 -8.05
C VAL A 110 11.73 -5.72 -8.62
N TYR A 111 11.45 -5.39 -9.88
CA TYR A 111 10.37 -5.95 -10.67
C TYR A 111 10.91 -7.10 -11.52
N LEU A 112 10.28 -8.27 -11.42
CA LEU A 112 10.51 -9.40 -12.31
C LEU A 112 9.38 -9.40 -13.34
N LEU A 113 9.69 -9.16 -14.60
CA LEU A 113 8.72 -8.92 -15.66
C LEU A 113 8.26 -10.22 -16.33
N GLY A 114 7.08 -10.19 -16.95
CA GLY A 114 6.47 -11.36 -17.58
C GLY A 114 7.21 -11.88 -18.81
N ASP A 115 8.09 -11.08 -19.41
CA ASP A 115 8.99 -11.48 -20.50
C ASP A 115 10.33 -12.07 -20.01
N GLY A 116 10.56 -12.08 -18.69
CA GLY A 116 11.77 -12.59 -18.06
C GLY A 116 12.82 -11.51 -17.77
N ASP A 117 12.61 -10.26 -18.19
CA ASP A 117 13.48 -9.14 -17.85
C ASP A 117 13.27 -8.66 -16.41
N THR A 118 14.17 -7.79 -15.95
CA THR A 118 14.06 -7.12 -14.65
C THR A 118 14.17 -5.61 -14.76
N ARG A 119 13.51 -4.91 -13.84
CA ARG A 119 13.64 -3.47 -13.65
C ARG A 119 13.83 -3.15 -12.18
N GLU A 120 14.63 -2.14 -11.91
CA GLU A 120 14.95 -1.72 -10.55
C GLU A 120 14.65 -0.25 -10.36
N GLN A 121 14.29 0.10 -9.14
CA GLN A 121 14.15 1.48 -8.69
C GLN A 121 14.55 1.55 -7.22
N THR A 122 14.99 2.73 -6.79
CA THR A 122 15.31 3.00 -5.38
C THR A 122 14.62 4.26 -4.91
N LEU A 123 14.31 4.32 -3.63
CA LEU A 123 13.75 5.49 -2.97
C LEU A 123 14.11 5.51 -1.49
N THR A 124 14.07 6.69 -0.88
CA THR A 124 14.16 6.84 0.57
C THR A 124 12.77 7.08 1.13
N VAL A 125 12.39 6.33 2.16
CA VAL A 125 11.15 6.57 2.91
C VAL A 125 11.55 7.09 4.29
N SER A 126 11.32 8.38 4.54
CA SER A 126 11.73 9.01 5.79
C SER A 126 11.11 8.35 7.03
N GLY A 127 11.74 8.53 8.20
CA GLY A 127 11.19 8.05 9.46
C GLY A 127 9.75 8.55 9.72
N ASN A 128 8.90 7.70 10.29
CA ASN A 128 7.49 7.95 10.62
C ASN A 128 6.68 8.49 9.44
N SER A 129 6.97 8.01 8.23
CA SER A 129 6.37 8.49 7.00
C SER A 129 5.93 7.34 6.09
N ARG A 130 5.43 7.71 4.91
CA ARG A 130 5.06 6.76 3.86
C ARG A 130 5.48 7.28 2.50
N SER A 131 5.53 6.38 1.53
CA SER A 131 5.66 6.72 0.12
C SER A 131 4.73 5.84 -0.72
N THR A 132 4.24 6.40 -1.84
CA THR A 132 3.47 5.66 -2.84
C THR A 132 4.24 5.67 -4.14
N VAL A 133 4.54 4.49 -4.64
CA VAL A 133 5.13 4.30 -5.96
C VAL A 133 4.02 4.01 -6.94
N VAL A 134 3.97 4.81 -8.01
CA VAL A 134 3.11 4.56 -9.18
C VAL A 134 3.90 3.67 -10.14
N VAL A 135 3.59 2.38 -10.21
CA VAL A 135 4.48 1.40 -10.86
C VAL A 135 4.69 1.70 -12.35
N LYS A 136 3.65 2.19 -13.03
CA LYS A 136 3.71 2.56 -14.45
C LYS A 136 4.62 3.75 -14.75
N ASP A 137 5.00 4.56 -13.75
CA ASP A 137 5.99 5.62 -13.97
C ASP A 137 7.38 5.01 -14.22
N THR A 138 7.62 3.79 -13.72
CA THR A 138 8.84 3.01 -14.00
C THR A 138 8.68 2.08 -15.20
N LEU A 139 7.58 1.33 -15.25
CA LEU A 139 7.41 0.25 -16.24
C LEU A 139 6.70 0.70 -17.53
N GLY A 140 6.09 1.89 -17.56
CA GLY A 140 5.24 2.30 -18.65
C GLY A 140 3.87 1.60 -18.64
N VAL A 141 3.18 1.67 -19.79
CA VAL A 141 1.88 1.03 -20.03
C VAL A 141 1.89 0.41 -21.42
N GLY A 142 1.51 -0.86 -21.52
CA GLY A 142 1.45 -1.60 -22.79
C GLY A 142 0.74 -2.93 -22.63
N ASP A 143 0.20 -3.46 -23.73
CA ASP A 143 -0.55 -4.71 -23.74
C ASP A 143 0.33 -5.90 -24.14
N ASP A 144 1.39 -6.12 -23.37
CA ASP A 144 2.39 -7.17 -23.59
C ASP A 144 2.97 -7.68 -22.25
N ALA A 145 3.78 -8.74 -22.32
CA ALA A 145 4.31 -9.41 -21.13
C ALA A 145 5.31 -8.55 -20.33
N PHE A 146 5.92 -7.52 -20.93
CA PHE A 146 6.82 -6.59 -20.24
C PHE A 146 6.10 -5.78 -19.17
N HIS A 147 4.78 -5.62 -19.29
CA HIS A 147 3.96 -4.85 -18.35
C HIS A 147 3.25 -5.70 -17.29
N ASP A 148 3.44 -7.02 -17.29
CA ASP A 148 3.08 -7.88 -16.16
C ASP A 148 4.30 -8.06 -15.26
N PHE A 149 4.13 -8.06 -13.94
CA PHE A 149 5.24 -8.12 -13.02
C PHE A 149 4.93 -8.89 -11.73
N SER A 150 5.99 -9.38 -11.09
CA SER A 150 6.06 -9.58 -9.64
C SER A 150 7.08 -8.60 -9.07
N ALA A 151 7.06 -8.35 -7.75
CA ALA A 151 7.96 -7.37 -7.14
C ALA A 151 8.52 -7.84 -5.80
N LYS A 152 9.80 -7.55 -5.56
CA LYS A 152 10.43 -7.58 -4.23
C LYS A 152 10.68 -6.15 -3.80
N VAL A 153 10.13 -5.76 -2.66
CA VAL A 153 10.40 -4.48 -1.98
C VAL A 153 11.31 -4.79 -0.79
N GLU A 154 12.46 -4.14 -0.69
CA GLU A 154 13.46 -4.45 0.33
C GLU A 154 14.06 -3.17 0.90
N SER A 155 14.16 -3.08 2.23
CA SER A 155 15.00 -2.08 2.88
C SER A 155 16.44 -2.58 2.97
N THR A 156 17.38 -1.80 2.45
CA THR A 156 18.79 -2.18 2.32
C THR A 156 19.66 -1.73 3.50
N ASN A 157 19.13 -0.85 4.36
CA ASN A 157 19.88 -0.27 5.48
C ASN A 157 19.45 -0.78 6.87
N GLY A 158 18.69 -1.88 6.93
CA GLY A 158 18.30 -2.51 8.19
C GLY A 158 17.09 -1.88 8.89
N VAL A 159 16.33 -1.01 8.21
CA VAL A 159 15.12 -0.40 8.74
C VAL A 159 13.89 -1.23 8.34
N GLY A 160 13.10 -1.67 9.33
CA GLY A 160 11.88 -2.42 9.07
C GLY A 160 10.80 -1.55 8.42
N ILE A 161 10.22 -2.02 7.33
CA ILE A 161 9.13 -1.36 6.58
C ILE A 161 7.86 -2.22 6.59
N ILE A 162 6.75 -1.67 6.12
CA ILE A 162 5.57 -2.44 5.69
C ILE A 162 5.31 -2.06 4.23
N ALA A 163 5.00 -3.05 3.39
CA ALA A 163 4.60 -2.79 2.01
C ALA A 163 3.29 -3.50 1.65
N GLU A 164 2.45 -2.81 0.91
CA GLU A 164 1.22 -3.32 0.30
C GLU A 164 1.13 -2.90 -1.18
N ARG A 165 0.31 -3.61 -1.96
CA ARG A 165 0.11 -3.34 -3.39
C ARG A 165 -1.38 -3.16 -3.70
N PRO A 166 -1.88 -1.93 -3.65
CA PRO A 166 -3.19 -1.62 -4.16
C PRO A 166 -3.17 -1.55 -5.69
N MET A 167 -4.26 -1.98 -6.30
CA MET A 167 -4.50 -1.95 -7.73
C MET A 167 -5.93 -1.52 -7.99
N TYR A 168 -6.12 -0.60 -8.92
CA TYR A 168 -7.42 -0.16 -9.41
C TYR A 168 -7.52 -0.53 -10.87
N PHE A 169 -8.68 -1.03 -11.31
CA PHE A 169 -8.80 -1.50 -12.67
C PHE A 169 -10.19 -1.31 -13.26
N ASN A 170 -10.25 -1.35 -14.58
CA ASN A 170 -11.44 -1.59 -15.37
C ASN A 170 -11.15 -2.66 -16.41
N TYR A 171 -11.37 -3.92 -16.01
CA TYR A 171 -11.00 -5.06 -16.82
C TYR A 171 -11.84 -5.12 -18.09
N LYS A 172 -11.16 -5.19 -19.25
CA LYS A 172 -11.73 -5.11 -20.60
C LYS A 172 -12.64 -3.89 -20.83
N GLY A 173 -12.50 -2.84 -20.03
CA GLY A 173 -13.36 -1.65 -20.09
C GLY A 173 -14.77 -1.84 -19.55
N VAL A 174 -15.10 -3.01 -18.96
CA VAL A 174 -16.46 -3.37 -18.54
C VAL A 174 -16.58 -3.66 -17.04
N TRP A 175 -15.52 -4.17 -16.40
CA TRP A 175 -15.56 -4.59 -15.01
C TRP A 175 -14.62 -3.73 -14.16
N PRO A 176 -15.13 -2.62 -13.60
CA PRO A 176 -14.36 -1.81 -12.67
C PRO A 176 -14.19 -2.52 -11.33
N GLY A 177 -13.09 -2.23 -10.65
CA GLY A 177 -12.81 -2.79 -9.33
C GLY A 177 -11.48 -2.33 -8.78
N GLY A 178 -11.08 -2.98 -7.70
CA GLY A 178 -9.73 -2.89 -7.18
C GLY A 178 -9.39 -4.07 -6.29
N HIS A 179 -8.12 -4.12 -5.91
CA HIS A 179 -7.54 -5.17 -5.11
C HIS A 179 -6.44 -4.57 -4.25
N ASP A 180 -6.17 -5.17 -3.09
CA ASP A 180 -5.04 -4.79 -2.26
C ASP A 180 -4.51 -6.02 -1.53
N VAL A 181 -3.22 -6.00 -1.22
CA VAL A 181 -2.54 -7.12 -0.54
C VAL A 181 -1.30 -6.61 0.18
N VAL A 182 -1.11 -7.04 1.42
CA VAL A 182 0.18 -6.91 2.12
C VAL A 182 1.15 -7.93 1.54
N GLY A 183 2.38 -7.50 1.25
CA GLY A 183 3.36 -8.40 0.65
C GLY A 183 3.71 -9.59 1.55
N PHE A 184 4.13 -10.69 0.92
CA PHE A 184 4.52 -11.89 1.62
C PHE A 184 5.93 -11.76 2.22
N VAL A 185 6.04 -12.18 3.49
CA VAL A 185 7.30 -12.33 4.22
C VAL A 185 7.43 -13.82 4.59
N PRO A 186 8.49 -14.52 4.14
CA PRO A 186 8.79 -15.92 4.49
C PRO A 186 9.04 -16.17 5.98
#